data_AF-A0A2D2M2V9-F1
#
_entry.id   AF-A0A2D2M2V9-F1
#
_cell.length_a   1.000
_cell.length_b   1.000
_cell.length_c   1.000
_cell.angle_alpha   90.00
_cell.angle_beta   90.00
_cell.angle_gamma   90.00
#
_symmetry.space_group_name_H-M   'P 1'
#
loop_
_entity.id
_entity.type
_entity.pdbx_description
1 polymer ?
#
loop_
_entity_poly.entity_id
_entity_poly.type
_entity_poly.pdbx_seq_one_letter_code
_entity_poly.pdbx_strand_id
1 'polypeptide(L)'
;MDMTVRPSYLSISVMLFLCSLFFDALELNTGSAFSAMHLLIAGWWGVIFELYGWFANPLLGLALLCRRRWPWLALVIALAAWGLALSCLWISRVPDNHSYDFARVAGFGWGYYLWLAAFTVFAAGQGWHCWQRRKGVEIPRWRLLDWLLLIALSATVFWASGNLGPLHQVKVERQTVSAEDSMAPQRLAEVPH
;
A
#
# COMPACT_ATOMS: atom_id res chain seq x y z
N MET A 1 25.02 -13.42 24.90
CA MET A 1 24.54 -13.09 23.54
C MET A 1 23.87 -11.73 23.62
N ASP A 2 24.64 -10.66 23.47
CA ASP A 2 24.06 -9.31 23.49
C ASP A 2 23.40 -9.02 22.15
N MET A 3 22.08 -9.20 22.10
CA MET A 3 21.24 -8.79 20.98
C MET A 3 21.07 -7.27 21.01
N THR A 4 22.14 -6.50 20.83
CA THR A 4 22.00 -5.06 20.56
C THR A 4 21.47 -4.90 19.13
N VAL A 5 20.15 -4.98 18.98
CA VAL A 5 19.45 -4.84 17.71
C VAL A 5 19.42 -3.36 17.34
N ARG A 6 20.54 -2.81 16.85
CA ARG A 6 20.50 -1.48 16.21
C ARG A 6 19.64 -1.59 14.95
N PRO A 7 18.51 -0.90 14.82
CA PRO A 7 17.65 -1.06 13.66
C PRO A 7 18.40 -0.62 12.40
N SER A 8 18.40 -1.47 11.37
CA SER A 8 18.99 -1.11 10.08
C SER A 8 17.99 -0.25 9.30
N TYR A 9 18.45 0.57 8.35
CA TYR A 9 17.55 1.36 7.49
C TYR A 9 16.53 0.48 6.76
N LEU A 10 16.92 -0.77 6.43
CA LEU A 10 16.04 -1.78 5.86
C LEU A 10 14.92 -2.16 6.85
N SER A 11 15.31 -2.49 8.09
CA SER A 11 14.36 -2.86 9.14
C SER A 11 13.36 -1.74 9.41
N ILE A 12 13.83 -0.48 9.45
CA ILE A 12 12.98 0.70 9.64
C ILE A 12 12.02 0.87 8.46
N SER A 13 12.51 0.77 7.23
CA SER A 13 11.67 0.87 6.03
C SER A 13 10.59 -0.21 5.99
N VAL A 14 10.94 -1.47 6.26
CA VAL A 14 9.97 -2.58 6.27
C VAL A 14 8.98 -2.44 7.43
N MET A 15 9.40 -1.99 8.61
CA MET A 15 8.48 -1.71 9.72
C MET A 15 7.50 -0.57 9.38
N LEU A 16 7.98 0.52 8.78
CA LEU A 16 7.11 1.62 8.32
C LEU A 16 6.11 1.13 7.29
N PHE A 17 6.56 0.30 6.33
CA PHE A 17 5.69 -0.31 5.34
C PHE A 17 4.66 -1.27 5.95
N LEU A 18 5.03 -2.03 6.98
CA LEU A 18 4.10 -2.88 7.71
C LEU A 18 3.06 -2.04 8.47
N CYS A 19 3.51 -1.01 9.18
CA CYS A 19 2.64 -0.10 9.90
C CYS A 19 1.63 0.57 8.96
N SER A 20 2.05 0.99 7.77
CA SER A 20 1.15 1.66 6.82
C SER A 20 -0.05 0.80 6.44
N LEU A 21 0.10 -0.53 6.37
CA LEU A 21 -0.97 -1.47 5.99
C LEU A 21 -2.17 -1.42 6.95
N PHE A 22 -1.96 -0.99 8.19
CA PHE A 22 -3.02 -0.88 9.21
C PHE A 22 -3.77 0.44 9.18
N PHE A 23 -3.31 1.43 8.40
CA PHE A 23 -3.93 2.75 8.32
C PHE A 23 -4.62 2.98 6.97
N ASP A 24 -5.53 3.95 6.97
CA ASP A 24 -6.18 4.43 5.76
C ASP A 24 -5.19 5.17 4.87
N ALA A 25 -5.19 4.82 3.58
CA ALA A 25 -4.29 5.42 2.59
C ALA A 25 -4.98 6.46 1.73
N LEU A 26 -6.27 6.27 1.45
CA LEU A 26 -7.02 7.13 0.54
C LEU A 26 -8.40 7.45 1.14
N GLU A 27 -8.73 8.73 1.19
CA GLU A 27 -10.04 9.23 1.61
C GLU A 27 -10.78 9.80 0.40
N LEU A 28 -11.96 9.25 0.10
CA LEU A 28 -12.83 9.76 -0.96
C LEU A 28 -13.81 10.78 -0.38
N ASN A 29 -14.17 11.77 -1.20
CA ASN A 29 -15.14 12.81 -0.83
C ASN A 29 -16.56 12.26 -0.58
N THR A 30 -16.82 11.01 -0.97
CA THR A 30 -18.05 10.27 -0.66
C THR A 30 -18.09 9.73 0.78
N GLY A 31 -17.08 10.01 1.60
CA GLY A 31 -16.97 9.52 2.99
C GLY A 31 -16.48 8.07 3.10
N SER A 32 -16.06 7.45 1.99
CA SER A 32 -15.44 6.13 1.99
C SER A 32 -13.91 6.25 2.08
N ALA A 33 -13.30 5.54 3.02
CA ALA A 33 -11.86 5.43 3.14
C ALA A 33 -11.40 4.03 2.69
N PHE A 34 -10.28 3.96 1.97
CA PHE A 34 -9.63 2.71 1.62
C PHE A 34 -8.32 2.54 2.39
N SER A 35 -8.17 1.38 3.04
CA SER A 35 -6.95 1.04 3.74
C SER A 35 -5.78 0.78 2.79
N ALA A 36 -4.56 1.05 3.25
CA ALA A 36 -3.35 0.79 2.46
C ALA A 36 -3.23 -0.68 2.05
N MET A 37 -3.68 -1.60 2.91
CA MET A 37 -3.77 -3.03 2.62
C MET A 37 -4.71 -3.32 1.44
N HIS A 38 -5.90 -2.70 1.41
CA HIS A 38 -6.81 -2.84 0.27
C HIS A 38 -6.18 -2.27 -1.01
N LEU A 39 -5.53 -1.11 -0.94
CA LEU A 39 -4.82 -0.53 -2.10
C LEU A 39 -3.66 -1.42 -2.58
N LEU A 40 -2.95 -2.09 -1.69
CA LEU A 40 -1.87 -3.02 -2.07
C LEU A 40 -2.44 -4.20 -2.88
N ILE A 41 -3.54 -4.80 -2.41
CA ILE A 41 -4.12 -6.01 -3.00
C ILE A 41 -4.96 -5.69 -4.23
N ALA A 42 -5.70 -4.59 -4.24
CA ALA A 42 -6.53 -4.17 -5.35
C ALA A 42 -5.77 -3.34 -6.38
N GLY A 43 -4.62 -2.76 -6.03
CA GLY A 43 -3.94 -1.79 -6.89
C GLY A 43 -3.38 -2.33 -8.21
N TRP A 44 -3.27 -3.65 -8.39
CA TRP A 44 -3.02 -4.23 -9.71
C TRP A 44 -4.15 -3.95 -10.70
N TRP A 45 -5.40 -3.82 -10.23
CA TRP A 45 -6.52 -3.32 -11.05
C TRP A 45 -6.36 -1.84 -11.39
N GLY A 46 -5.71 -1.06 -10.53
CA GLY A 46 -5.41 0.36 -10.77
C GLY A 46 -4.61 0.62 -12.04
N VAL A 47 -3.80 -0.36 -12.50
CA VAL A 47 -3.04 -0.25 -13.76
C VAL A 47 -3.97 -0.09 -14.97
N ILE A 48 -5.15 -0.72 -14.95
CA ILE A 48 -6.16 -0.61 -16.01
C ILE A 48 -6.79 0.80 -16.00
N PHE A 49 -6.76 1.48 -14.86
CA PHE A 49 -7.31 2.83 -14.66
C PHE A 49 -6.22 3.93 -14.66
N GLU A 50 -5.06 3.66 -15.27
CA GLU A 50 -3.91 4.59 -15.37
C GLU A 50 -3.28 4.99 -14.02
N LEU A 51 -3.59 4.27 -12.94
CA LEU A 51 -3.00 4.49 -11.61
C LEU A 51 -1.71 3.68 -11.49
N TYR A 52 -0.64 4.19 -12.12
CA TYR A 52 0.68 3.55 -12.11
C TYR A 52 1.39 3.57 -10.74
N GLY A 53 0.84 4.26 -9.73
CA GLY A 53 1.39 4.34 -8.38
C GLY A 53 1.64 2.99 -7.71
N TRP A 54 0.85 1.97 -8.06
CA TRP A 54 0.99 0.63 -7.51
C TRP A 54 2.36 -0.02 -7.80
N PHE A 55 2.99 0.33 -8.93
CA PHE A 55 4.31 -0.19 -9.31
C PHE A 55 5.40 0.16 -8.31
N ALA A 56 5.22 1.17 -7.44
CA ALA A 56 6.16 1.47 -6.36
C ALA A 56 6.41 0.26 -5.44
N ASN A 57 5.41 -0.60 -5.21
CA ASN A 57 5.54 -1.75 -4.32
C ASN A 57 6.42 -2.88 -4.91
N PRO A 58 6.17 -3.40 -6.14
CA PRO A 58 7.10 -4.31 -6.80
C PRO A 58 8.50 -3.74 -6.97
N LEU A 59 8.64 -2.44 -7.29
CA LEU A 59 9.95 -1.81 -7.42
C LEU A 59 10.71 -1.83 -6.09
N LEU A 60 10.06 -1.58 -4.95
CA LEU A 60 10.72 -1.68 -3.64
C LEU A 60 11.20 -3.11 -3.36
N GLY A 61 10.38 -4.12 -3.65
CA GLY A 61 10.78 -5.53 -3.55
C GLY A 61 12.00 -5.86 -4.42
N LEU A 62 12.00 -5.38 -5.66
CA LEU A 62 13.13 -5.56 -6.59
C LEU A 62 14.39 -4.82 -6.10
N ALA A 63 14.24 -3.61 -5.57
CA ALA A 63 15.35 -2.86 -4.99
C ALA A 63 15.98 -3.60 -3.79
N LEU A 64 15.15 -4.26 -2.97
CA LEU A 64 15.60 -5.12 -1.88
C LEU A 64 16.48 -6.28 -2.37
N LEU A 65 16.08 -6.93 -3.46
CA LEU A 65 16.80 -8.05 -4.06
C LEU A 65 18.11 -7.60 -4.72
N CYS A 66 18.06 -6.49 -5.47
CA CYS A 66 19.21 -5.96 -6.20
C CYS A 66 20.28 -5.33 -5.28
N ARG A 67 19.94 -4.92 -4.05
CA ARG A 67 20.84 -4.14 -3.15
C ARG A 67 22.21 -4.77 -2.91
N ARG A 68 22.31 -6.10 -2.92
CA ARG A 68 23.54 -6.83 -2.63
C ARG A 68 24.48 -6.93 -3.84
N ARG A 69 23.92 -7.24 -5.01
CA ARG A 69 24.69 -7.49 -6.23
C ARG A 69 24.94 -6.22 -7.05
N TRP A 70 23.99 -5.28 -7.01
CA TRP A 70 23.98 -4.04 -7.80
C TRP A 70 23.44 -2.88 -6.95
N PRO A 71 24.22 -2.35 -5.98
CA PRO A 71 23.73 -1.35 -5.03
C PRO A 71 23.26 -0.05 -5.70
N TRP A 72 23.93 0.34 -6.80
CA TRP A 72 23.54 1.46 -7.65
C TRP A 72 22.21 1.25 -8.36
N LEU A 73 21.99 0.05 -8.91
CA LEU A 73 20.72 -0.30 -9.54
C LEU A 73 19.60 -0.28 -8.51
N ALA A 74 19.84 -0.80 -7.30
CA ALA A 74 18.88 -0.74 -6.20
C ALA A 74 18.54 0.71 -5.80
N LEU A 75 19.51 1.63 -5.84
CA LEU A 75 19.25 3.05 -5.60
C LEU A 75 18.36 3.65 -6.69
N VAL A 76 18.65 3.38 -7.97
CA VAL A 76 17.83 3.88 -9.09
C VAL A 76 16.40 3.34 -9.01
N ILE A 77 16.24 2.04 -8.73
CA ILE A 77 14.92 1.41 -8.56
C ILE A 77 14.19 2.01 -7.35
N ALA A 78 14.88 2.24 -6.23
CA ALA A 78 14.29 2.86 -5.05
C ALA A 78 13.82 4.30 -5.32
N LEU A 79 14.61 5.08 -6.06
CA LEU A 79 14.24 6.45 -6.46
C LEU A 79 13.07 6.45 -7.44
N ALA A 80 13.02 5.50 -8.37
CA ALA A 80 11.88 5.34 -9.27
C ALA A 80 10.60 4.97 -8.50
N ALA A 81 10.68 4.06 -7.52
CA ALA A 81 9.58 3.72 -6.63
C ALA A 81 9.10 4.95 -5.84
N TRP A 82 10.04 5.72 -5.28
CA TRP A 82 9.73 6.95 -4.55
C TRP A 82 9.10 8.02 -5.45
N GLY A 83 9.59 8.18 -6.68
CA GLY A 83 9.02 9.10 -7.67
C GLY A 83 7.60 8.72 -8.10
N LEU A 84 7.33 7.42 -8.30
CA LEU A 84 5.99 6.90 -8.56
C LEU A 84 5.04 7.08 -7.38
N ALA A 85 5.55 6.87 -6.16
CA ALA A 85 4.77 7.17 -4.97
C ALA A 85 4.44 8.67 -4.96
N LEU A 86 5.44 9.55 -5.11
CA LEU A 86 5.27 11.00 -5.07
C LEU A 86 4.36 11.53 -6.18
N SER A 87 4.38 10.96 -7.39
CA SER A 87 3.48 11.35 -8.46
C SER A 87 2.01 11.10 -8.11
N CYS A 88 1.71 10.17 -7.21
CA CYS A 88 0.36 9.97 -6.70
C CYS A 88 -0.15 11.19 -5.93
N LEU A 89 0.70 11.97 -5.26
CA LEU A 89 0.26 13.23 -4.62
C LEU A 89 -0.26 14.26 -5.63
N TRP A 90 0.13 14.13 -6.90
CA TRP A 90 -0.31 15.00 -7.97
C TRP A 90 -1.61 14.50 -8.63
N ILE A 91 -2.07 13.28 -8.30
CA ILE A 91 -3.30 12.72 -8.87
C ILE A 91 -4.51 13.39 -8.20
N SER A 92 -5.23 14.20 -8.97
CA SER A 92 -6.40 14.96 -8.47
C SER A 92 -7.74 14.30 -8.80
N ARG A 93 -7.74 13.17 -9.52
CA ARG A 93 -8.95 12.46 -9.98
C ARG A 93 -8.68 10.96 -10.02
N VAL A 94 -9.53 10.17 -9.36
CA VAL A 94 -9.54 8.71 -9.48
C VAL A 94 -10.89 8.34 -10.12
N PRO A 95 -10.92 7.50 -11.18
CA PRO A 95 -12.17 7.08 -11.80
C PRO A 95 -12.99 6.26 -10.81
N ASP A 96 -14.25 6.65 -10.58
CA ASP A 96 -15.15 5.93 -9.69
C ASP A 96 -15.74 4.73 -10.47
N ASN A 97 -15.70 3.52 -9.91
CA ASN A 97 -16.07 2.28 -10.62
C ASN A 97 -17.56 1.92 -10.47
N HIS A 98 -18.37 2.80 -9.87
CA HIS A 98 -19.80 2.54 -9.60
C HIS A 98 -20.75 3.44 -10.38
N SER A 99 -20.24 4.54 -10.92
CA SER A 99 -20.91 5.44 -11.83
C SER A 99 -19.81 6.01 -12.70
N TYR A 100 -20.04 6.27 -13.98
CA TYR A 100 -19.08 6.91 -14.90
C TYR A 100 -18.74 8.36 -14.49
N ASP A 101 -18.38 8.60 -13.23
CA ASP A 101 -18.17 9.89 -12.62
C ASP A 101 -16.81 9.91 -11.90
N PHE A 102 -16.14 11.06 -11.94
CA PHE A 102 -14.79 11.20 -11.41
C PHE A 102 -14.87 11.61 -9.95
N ALA A 103 -14.84 10.65 -9.02
CA ALA A 103 -14.77 10.97 -7.61
C ALA A 103 -13.48 11.73 -7.30
N ARG A 104 -13.66 12.94 -6.75
CA ARG A 104 -12.56 13.77 -6.30
C ARG A 104 -11.93 13.12 -5.06
N VAL A 105 -10.62 12.87 -5.10
CA VAL A 105 -9.85 12.47 -3.91
C VAL A 105 -9.96 13.61 -2.90
N ALA A 106 -10.53 13.34 -1.72
CA ALA A 106 -10.64 14.35 -0.67
C ALA A 106 -9.29 14.54 0.05
N GLY A 107 -8.51 13.46 0.17
CA GLY A 107 -7.18 13.51 0.76
C GLY A 107 -6.46 12.16 0.78
N PHE A 108 -5.18 12.21 1.14
CA PHE A 108 -4.37 11.03 1.45
C PHE A 108 -4.36 10.81 2.97
N GLY A 109 -4.59 9.58 3.39
CA GLY A 109 -4.56 9.20 4.80
C GLY A 109 -3.15 8.86 5.30
N TRP A 110 -3.03 8.60 6.61
CA TRP A 110 -1.76 8.28 7.28
C TRP A 110 -1.03 7.08 6.68
N GLY A 111 -1.75 6.08 6.16
CA GLY A 111 -1.17 4.92 5.51
C GLY A 111 -0.35 5.29 4.28
N TYR A 112 -0.79 6.26 3.49
CA TYR A 112 -0.04 6.71 2.33
C TYR A 112 1.25 7.45 2.72
N TYR A 113 1.19 8.32 3.73
CA TYR A 113 2.39 9.01 4.24
C TYR A 113 3.42 8.05 4.83
N LEU A 114 2.97 7.01 5.54
CA LEU A 114 3.85 5.96 6.06
C LEU A 114 4.49 5.13 4.94
N TRP A 115 3.77 4.86 3.84
CA TRP A 115 4.35 4.27 2.63
C TRP A 115 5.42 5.15 2.01
N LEU A 116 5.13 6.45 1.84
CA LEU A 116 6.09 7.40 1.30
C LEU A 116 7.35 7.47 2.17
N ALA A 117 7.18 7.52 3.50
CA ALA A 117 8.27 7.48 4.46
C ALA A 117 9.10 6.19 4.36
N ALA A 118 8.46 5.03 4.18
CA ALA A 118 9.14 3.76 3.99
C ALA A 118 10.05 3.78 2.74
N PHE A 119 9.56 4.34 1.61
CA PHE A 119 10.36 4.50 0.40
C PHE A 119 11.51 5.50 0.60
N THR A 120 11.26 6.63 1.26
CA THR A 120 12.28 7.65 1.54
C THR A 120 13.40 7.09 2.42
N VAL A 121 13.07 6.39 3.50
CA VAL A 121 14.06 5.76 4.38
C VAL A 121 14.89 4.73 3.63
N PHE A 122 14.25 3.93 2.77
CA PHE A 122 14.97 2.95 1.95
C PHE A 122 15.92 3.62 0.95
N ALA A 123 15.43 4.61 0.19
CA ALA A 123 16.23 5.33 -0.80
C ALA A 123 17.41 6.09 -0.15
N ALA A 124 17.17 6.78 0.98
CA ALA A 124 18.21 7.48 1.72
C ALA A 124 19.24 6.51 2.31
N GLY A 125 18.79 5.41 2.92
CA GLY A 125 19.67 4.38 3.45
C GLY A 125 20.49 3.67 2.37
N GLN A 126 19.89 3.39 1.22
CA GLN A 126 20.56 2.79 0.06
C GLN A 126 21.54 3.78 -0.59
N GLY A 127 21.21 5.08 -0.65
CA GLY A 127 22.10 6.13 -1.12
C GLY A 127 23.33 6.30 -0.22
N TRP A 128 23.10 6.31 1.09
CA TRP A 128 24.17 6.31 2.09
C TRP A 128 25.05 5.07 1.97
N HIS A 129 24.45 3.89 1.75
CA HIS A 129 25.18 2.65 1.53
C HIS A 129 26.01 2.69 0.23
N CYS A 130 25.46 3.18 -0.87
CA CYS A 130 26.22 3.39 -2.12
C CYS A 130 27.42 4.31 -1.90
N TRP A 131 27.24 5.38 -1.11
CA TRP A 131 28.32 6.29 -0.75
C TRP A 131 29.40 5.63 0.11
N GLN A 132 29.02 4.86 1.13
CA GLN A 132 29.97 4.10 1.97
C GLN A 132 30.68 2.98 1.21
N ARG A 133 30.03 2.35 0.25
CA ARG A 133 30.67 1.32 -0.60
C ARG A 133 31.77 1.90 -1.47
N ARG A 134 31.69 3.19 -1.84
CA ARG A 134 32.82 3.89 -2.47
C ARG A 134 34.03 4.04 -1.53
N LYS A 135 33.80 4.00 -0.22
CA LYS A 135 34.82 4.06 0.83
C LYS A 135 35.32 2.67 1.29
N GLY A 136 34.93 1.59 0.60
CA GLY A 136 35.46 0.24 0.87
C GLY A 136 34.88 -0.48 2.11
N VAL A 137 33.80 0.04 2.70
CA VAL A 137 33.16 -0.61 3.85
C VAL A 137 32.40 -1.87 3.40
N GLU A 138 32.67 -3.01 4.05
CA GLU A 138 32.02 -4.29 3.74
C GLU A 138 30.52 -4.29 4.06
N ILE A 139 29.79 -5.12 3.30
CA ILE A 139 28.33 -5.15 3.29
C ILE A 139 27.83 -5.95 4.50
N PRO A 140 26.99 -5.38 5.38
CA PRO A 140 26.35 -6.15 6.45
C PRO A 140 25.48 -7.26 5.86
N ARG A 141 25.67 -8.51 6.32
CA ARG A 141 24.79 -9.64 5.96
C ARG A 141 23.36 -9.34 6.41
N TRP A 142 22.38 -9.96 5.72
CA TRP A 142 20.98 -9.93 6.15
C TRP A 142 20.89 -10.37 7.61
N ARG A 143 20.20 -9.58 8.43
CA ARG A 143 20.01 -9.89 9.84
C ARG A 143 18.79 -10.79 9.97
N LEU A 144 18.76 -11.60 11.03
CA LEU A 144 17.60 -12.44 11.35
C LEU A 144 16.30 -11.61 11.40
N LEU A 145 16.38 -10.40 11.94
CA LEU A 145 15.25 -9.47 12.02
C LEU A 145 14.72 -9.06 10.64
N ASP A 146 15.58 -8.90 9.63
CA ASP A 146 15.13 -8.55 8.28
C ASP A 146 14.31 -9.69 7.66
N TRP A 147 14.75 -10.94 7.89
CA TRP A 147 13.99 -12.12 7.49
C TRP A 147 12.67 -12.24 8.23
N LEU A 148 12.66 -12.02 9.55
CA LEU A 148 11.43 -12.03 10.35
C LEU A 148 10.42 -11.00 9.86
N LEU A 149 10.88 -9.77 9.57
CA LEU A 149 10.02 -8.71 9.06
C LEU A 149 9.45 -9.03 7.67
N LEU A 150 10.24 -9.64 6.78
CA LEU A 150 9.77 -10.04 5.46
C LEU A 150 8.81 -11.21 5.50
N ILE A 151 9.00 -12.16 6.43
CA ILE A 151 8.05 -13.24 6.69
C ILE A 151 6.76 -12.65 7.25
N ALA A 152 6.84 -11.74 8.22
CA ALA A 152 5.67 -11.06 8.79
C ALA A 152 4.90 -10.27 7.72
N LEU A 153 5.60 -9.54 6.84
CA LEU A 153 5.00 -8.85 5.70
C LEU A 153 4.30 -9.82 4.75
N SER A 154 4.99 -10.88 4.33
CA SER A 154 4.43 -11.89 3.43
C SER A 154 3.22 -12.58 4.04
N ALA A 155 3.28 -12.93 5.34
CA ALA A 155 2.18 -13.54 6.07
C ALA A 155 0.99 -12.59 6.22
N THR A 156 1.25 -11.30 6.47
CA THR A 156 0.20 -10.27 6.58
C THR A 156 -0.53 -10.10 5.25
N VAL A 157 0.21 -9.99 4.14
CA VAL A 157 -0.36 -9.89 2.79
C VAL A 157 -1.11 -11.15 2.40
N PHE A 158 -0.57 -12.33 2.71
CA PHE A 158 -1.24 -13.61 2.44
C PHE A 158 -2.54 -13.74 3.23
N TRP A 159 -2.51 -13.45 4.53
CA TRP A 159 -3.71 -13.44 5.38
C TRP A 159 -4.76 -12.46 4.88
N ALA A 160 -4.34 -11.26 4.47
CA ALA A 160 -5.19 -10.26 3.84
C ALA A 160 -5.88 -10.78 2.59
N SER A 161 -5.12 -11.43 1.71
CA SER A 161 -5.63 -11.94 0.44
C SER A 161 -6.67 -13.05 0.63
N GLY A 162 -6.52 -13.89 1.67
CA GLY A 162 -7.51 -14.91 2.01
C GLY A 162 -8.76 -14.36 2.69
N ASN A 163 -8.64 -13.26 3.44
CA ASN A 163 -9.75 -12.59 4.13
C ASN A 163 -10.40 -11.45 3.33
N LEU A 164 -10.06 -11.25 2.06
CA LEU A 164 -10.72 -10.25 1.22
C LEU A 164 -12.10 -10.70 0.70
N GLY A 165 -12.45 -11.98 0.87
CA GLY A 165 -13.75 -12.55 0.49
C GLY A 165 -14.96 -12.09 1.31
N PRO A 166 -14.91 -11.94 2.65
CA PRO A 166 -16.09 -11.66 3.47
C PRO A 166 -16.49 -10.18 3.56
N LEU A 167 -15.56 -9.22 3.43
CA LEU A 167 -15.86 -7.79 3.63
C LEU A 167 -16.71 -7.18 2.51
N HIS A 168 -16.63 -7.73 1.30
CA HIS A 168 -17.47 -7.30 0.17
C HIS A 168 -18.94 -7.76 0.35
N GLN A 169 -19.17 -8.94 0.93
CA GLN A 169 -20.51 -9.48 1.16
C GLN A 169 -21.26 -8.67 2.22
N VAL A 170 -20.59 -8.33 3.33
CA VAL A 170 -21.23 -7.60 4.45
C VAL A 170 -21.66 -6.18 4.05
N LYS A 171 -20.96 -5.52 3.12
CA LYS A 171 -21.35 -4.17 2.65
C LYS A 171 -22.47 -4.21 1.60
N VAL A 172 -22.45 -5.20 0.70
CA VAL A 172 -23.53 -5.43 -0.27
C VAL A 172 -24.83 -5.79 0.44
N GLU A 173 -24.76 -6.68 1.43
CA GLU A 173 -25.95 -7.13 2.16
C GLU A 173 -26.58 -6.02 3.00
N ARG A 174 -25.78 -5.08 3.54
CA ARG A 174 -26.32 -3.90 4.22
C ARG A 174 -27.00 -2.91 3.28
N GLN A 175 -26.55 -2.82 2.02
CA GLN A 175 -27.18 -1.97 1.01
C GLN A 175 -28.45 -2.59 0.43
N THR A 176 -28.48 -3.91 0.21
CA THR A 176 -29.69 -4.61 -0.26
C THR A 176 -30.78 -4.56 0.80
N VAL A 177 -30.47 -4.81 2.07
CA VAL A 177 -31.44 -4.73 3.17
C VAL A 177 -31.99 -3.31 3.34
N SER A 178 -31.15 -2.28 3.23
CA SER A 178 -31.60 -0.88 3.32
C SER A 178 -32.47 -0.43 2.14
N ALA A 179 -32.22 -0.98 0.93
CA ALA A 179 -33.03 -0.72 -0.25
C ALA A 179 -34.39 -1.46 -0.21
N GLU A 180 -34.44 -2.67 0.36
CA GLU A 180 -35.67 -3.44 0.53
C GLU A 180 -36.60 -2.81 1.57
N ASP A 181 -36.05 -2.31 2.68
CA ASP A 181 -36.81 -1.68 3.76
C ASP A 181 -37.40 -0.32 3.33
N SER A 182 -36.71 0.40 2.43
CA SER A 182 -37.25 1.64 1.81
C SER A 182 -38.36 1.40 0.78
N MET A 183 -38.48 0.20 0.21
CA MET A 183 -39.52 -0.17 -0.77
C MET A 183 -40.75 -0.85 -0.14
N ALA A 184 -40.67 -1.28 1.11
CA ALA A 184 -41.76 -1.92 1.85
C ALA A 184 -43.06 -1.09 1.95
N PRO A 185 -43.06 0.25 2.16
CA PRO A 185 -44.31 0.99 2.31
C PRO A 185 -45.07 1.19 0.98
N GLN A 186 -44.44 0.99 -0.19
CA GLN A 186 -45.12 1.13 -1.49
C GLN A 186 -45.82 -0.15 -1.97
N ARG A 187 -45.36 -1.33 -1.54
CA ARG A 187 -45.92 -2.63 -1.95
C ARG A 187 -47.30 -2.94 -1.37
N LEU A 188 -47.68 -2.29 -0.27
CA LEU A 188 -48.99 -2.48 0.37
C LEU A 188 -50.12 -1.64 -0.28
N ALA A 189 -49.80 -0.74 -1.22
CA ALA A 189 -50.77 0.09 -1.93
C ALA A 189 -51.26 -0.52 -3.26
N GLU A 190 -50.63 -1.58 -3.77
CA GLU A 190 -51.04 -2.29 -4.99
C GLU A 190 -51.63 -3.66 -4.64
N VAL A 191 -52.80 -3.66 -4.00
CA VAL A 191 -53.70 -4.83 -4.01
C VAL A 191 -54.86 -4.47 -4.95
N PRO A 192 -54.93 -5.06 -6.16
CA PRO A 192 -56.04 -4.80 -7.06
C PRO A 192 -57.30 -5.50 -6.54
N HIS A 193 -58.40 -4.74 -6.48
CA HIS A 193 -59.77 -5.23 -6.29
C HIS A 193 -60.27 -5.97 -7.53
#